data_AF-A0A317IPD7-F1
#
_entry.id   AF-A0A317IPD7-F1
#
_cell.length_a   1.000
_cell.length_b   1.000
_cell.length_c   1.000
_cell.angle_alpha   90.00
_cell.angle_beta   90.00
_cell.angle_gamma   90.00
#
_symmetry.space_group_name_H-M   'P 1'
#
loop_
_entity.id
_entity.type
_entity.pdbx_description
1 polymer ?
#
loop_
_entity_poly.entity_id
_entity_poly.type
_entity_poly.pdbx_seq_one_letter_code
_entity_poly.pdbx_strand_id
1 'polypeptide(L)'
;MELLSGSDLRCLQVERLKALVERLQARVPFYKAHLKGIASDKLKTLDDLRWLPFTNKADLRNNYPLGLLAVSAGELVRIQASSGTKGKPNVAGYTKQDLSLWAEVCARSLAA
;
A
#
# COMPACT_ATOMS: atom_id res chain seq x y z
N MET A 1 0.49 -6.44 -18.82
CA MET A 1 1.61 -5.85 -18.04
C MET A 1 2.83 -6.75 -18.05
N GLU A 2 2.67 -8.08 -18.02
CA GLU A 2 3.81 -9.03 -17.99
C GLU A 2 4.69 -9.01 -19.25
N LEU A 3 4.17 -8.46 -20.35
CA LEU A 3 4.90 -8.28 -21.62
C LEU A 3 5.46 -6.87 -21.82
N LEU A 4 5.41 -6.01 -20.80
CA LEU A 4 6.02 -4.67 -20.90
C LEU A 4 7.53 -4.80 -21.00
N SER A 5 8.16 -3.87 -21.73
CA SER A 5 9.61 -3.73 -21.70
C SER A 5 10.07 -3.36 -20.28
N GLY A 6 11.34 -3.62 -19.97
CA GLY A 6 11.90 -3.26 -18.67
C GLY A 6 11.87 -1.75 -18.40
N SER A 7 11.94 -0.90 -19.43
CA SER A 7 11.81 0.55 -19.28
C SER A 7 10.37 0.97 -19.01
N ASP A 8 9.41 0.42 -19.74
CA ASP A 8 7.99 0.77 -19.58
C ASP A 8 7.47 0.32 -18.21
N LEU A 9 7.91 -0.85 -17.74
CA LEU A 9 7.57 -1.34 -16.40
C LEU A 9 8.10 -0.41 -15.31
N ARG A 10 9.35 0.06 -15.42
CA ARG A 10 9.93 1.00 -14.45
C ARG A 10 9.22 2.35 -14.45
N CYS A 11 8.84 2.85 -15.62
CA CYS A 11 8.05 4.08 -15.75
C CYS A 11 6.70 3.94 -15.02
N LEU A 12 5.97 2.86 -15.28
CA LEU A 12 4.70 2.56 -14.63
C LEU A 12 4.83 2.40 -13.11
N GLN A 13 5.91 1.77 -12.63
CA GLN A 13 6.17 1.60 -11.20
C GLN A 13 6.41 2.93 -10.50
N VAL A 14 7.20 3.84 -11.10
CA VAL A 14 7.43 5.19 -10.56
C VAL A 14 6.14 6.00 -10.55
N GLU A 15 5.34 5.95 -11.62
CA GLU A 15 4.04 6.62 -11.69
C GLU A 15 3.12 6.17 -10.55
N ARG A 16 2.98 4.85 -10.36
CA ARG A 16 2.13 4.28 -9.30
C ARG A 16 2.67 4.58 -7.90
N LEU A 17 3.98 4.61 -7.73
CA LEU A 17 4.61 4.95 -6.45
C LEU A 17 4.29 6.39 -6.04
N LYS A 18 4.36 7.35 -6.98
CA LYS A 18 3.98 8.75 -6.72
C LYS A 18 2.52 8.86 -6.28
N ALA A 19 1.62 8.25 -7.05
CA ALA A 19 0.19 8.25 -6.75
C ALA A 19 -0.11 7.63 -5.38
N LEU A 20 0.63 6.57 -5.00
CA LEU A 20 0.52 5.96 -3.67
C LEU A 20 0.95 6.93 -2.56
N VAL A 21 2.11 7.57 -2.70
CA VAL A 21 2.62 8.54 -1.70
C VAL A 21 1.66 9.69 -1.50
N GLU A 22 1.16 10.28 -2.59
CA GLU A 22 0.16 11.37 -2.54
C GLU A 22 -1.12 10.92 -1.83
N ARG A 23 -1.64 9.74 -2.20
CA ARG A 23 -2.84 9.19 -1.58
C ARG A 23 -2.64 8.97 -0.09
N LEU A 24 -1.50 8.42 0.34
CA LEU A 24 -1.22 8.15 1.74
C LEU A 24 -1.08 9.44 2.56
N GLN A 25 -0.36 10.44 2.04
CA GLN A 25 -0.22 11.75 2.68
C GLN A 25 -1.58 12.48 2.79
N ALA A 26 -2.44 12.34 1.79
CA ALA A 26 -3.75 13.00 1.77
C ALA A 26 -4.77 12.31 2.69
N ARG A 27 -4.75 10.98 2.79
CA ARG A 27 -5.86 10.21 3.37
C ARG A 27 -5.55 9.54 4.71
N VAL A 28 -4.28 9.33 5.06
CA VAL A 28 -3.91 8.58 6.27
C VAL A 28 -3.10 9.47 7.21
N PRO A 29 -3.65 9.87 8.38
CA PRO A 29 -2.95 10.76 9.33
C PRO A 29 -1.56 10.26 9.73
N PHE A 30 -1.40 8.95 9.94
CA PHE A 30 -0.10 8.34 10.20
C PHE A 30 0.89 8.61 9.06
N TYR A 31 0.55 8.30 7.81
CA TYR A 31 1.46 8.50 6.68
C TYR A 31 1.66 9.97 6.32
N LYS A 32 0.70 10.86 6.60
CA LYS A 32 0.92 12.31 6.50
C LYS A 32 2.07 12.77 7.39
N ALA A 33 2.14 12.25 8.61
CA ALA A 33 3.24 12.54 9.54
C ALA A 33 4.52 11.78 9.15
N HIS A 34 4.40 10.48 8.84
CA HIS A 34 5.54 9.59 8.55
C HIS A 34 6.28 9.98 7.26
N LEU A 35 5.55 10.43 6.25
CA LEU A 35 6.09 10.90 4.97
C LEU A 35 6.32 12.41 4.93
N LYS A 36 6.36 13.09 6.08
CA LYS A 36 6.55 14.54 6.13
C LYS A 36 7.89 14.92 5.48
N GLY A 37 7.85 15.88 4.57
CA GLY A 37 9.04 16.35 3.83
C GLY A 37 9.36 15.54 2.57
N ILE A 38 8.64 14.45 2.31
CA ILE A 38 8.71 13.72 1.04
C ILE A 38 7.70 14.32 0.07
N ALA A 39 8.16 14.80 -1.08
CA ALA A 39 7.30 15.20 -2.17
C ALA A 39 7.32 14.13 -3.26
N SER A 40 6.16 13.65 -3.71
CA SER A 40 6.01 12.63 -4.76
C SER A 40 6.77 13.00 -6.04
N ASP A 41 6.78 14.29 -6.39
CA ASP A 41 7.52 14.80 -7.54
C ASP A 41 9.03 14.57 -7.50
N LYS A 42 9.60 14.35 -6.31
CA LYS A 42 11.02 14.02 -6.15
C LYS A 42 11.34 12.56 -6.44
N LEU A 43 10.35 11.66 -6.46
CA LEU A 43 10.52 10.25 -6.80
C LEU A 43 10.59 10.12 -8.33
N LYS A 44 11.79 10.13 -8.90
CA LYS A 44 12.01 10.05 -10.36
C LYS A 44 12.35 8.64 -10.82
N THR A 45 12.93 7.84 -9.95
CA THR A 45 13.38 6.48 -10.21
C THR A 45 13.03 5.55 -9.05
N LEU A 46 13.21 4.24 -9.22
CA LEU A 46 13.03 3.29 -8.14
C LEU A 46 14.13 3.38 -7.07
N ASP A 47 15.30 3.93 -7.40
CA ASP A 47 16.38 4.13 -6.43
C ASP A 47 15.99 5.14 -5.34
N ASP A 48 15.02 6.00 -5.61
CA ASP A 48 14.48 6.99 -4.67
C ASP A 48 13.64 6.36 -3.54
N LEU A 49 13.31 5.06 -3.64
CA LEU A 49 12.69 4.30 -2.55
C LEU A 49 13.52 4.38 -1.25
N ARG A 50 14.84 4.57 -1.33
CA ARG A 50 15.74 4.74 -0.17
C ARG A 50 15.39 5.95 0.70
N TRP A 51 14.63 6.91 0.19
CA TRP A 51 14.19 8.08 0.95
C TRP A 51 12.88 7.83 1.70
N LEU A 52 12.16 6.76 1.39
CA LEU A 52 10.91 6.43 2.07
C LEU A 52 11.19 5.71 3.40
N PRO A 53 10.53 6.12 4.48
CA PRO A 53 10.68 5.45 5.76
C PRO A 53 9.98 4.09 5.76
N PHE A 54 10.48 3.16 6.57
CA PHE A 54 9.84 1.87 6.76
C PHE A 54 8.53 1.99 7.54
N THR A 55 7.55 1.16 7.18
CA THR A 55 6.42 0.83 8.06
C THR A 55 6.76 -0.47 8.79
N ASN A 56 6.68 -0.48 10.11
CA ASN A 56 7.00 -1.62 10.94
C ASN A 56 5.74 -2.21 11.61
N LYS A 57 5.89 -3.36 12.27
CA LYS A 57 4.76 -4.05 12.93
C LYS A 57 4.18 -3.26 14.10
N ALA A 58 4.95 -2.40 14.77
CA ALA A 58 4.44 -1.54 15.83
C ALA A 58 3.50 -0.46 15.27
N ASP A 59 3.79 0.08 14.09
CA ASP A 59 2.92 1.06 13.42
C ASP A 59 1.52 0.48 13.16
N LEU A 60 1.45 -0.77 12.67
CA LEU A 60 0.18 -1.47 12.48
C LEU A 60 -0.61 -1.63 13.80
N ARG A 61 0.08 -1.98 14.89
CA ARG A 61 -0.54 -2.17 16.22
C ARG A 61 -1.01 -0.86 16.83
N ASN A 62 -0.24 0.21 16.68
CA ASN A 62 -0.53 1.53 17.24
C ASN A 62 -1.71 2.21 16.54
N ASN A 63 -2.00 1.81 15.30
CA ASN A 63 -3.12 2.30 14.51
C ASN A 63 -4.28 1.29 14.41
N TYR A 64 -4.34 0.31 15.31
CA TYR A 64 -5.43 -0.65 15.39
C TYR A 64 -6.78 0.05 15.71
N PRO A 65 -7.92 -0.41 15.17
CA PRO A 65 -8.05 -1.51 14.21
C PRO A 65 -7.87 -1.09 12.75
N LEU A 66 -8.23 0.16 12.40
CA LEU A 66 -8.39 0.59 11.00
C LEU A 66 -7.73 1.94 10.70
N GLY A 67 -6.86 2.44 11.59
CA GLY A 67 -6.24 3.77 11.49
C GLY A 67 -5.28 3.97 10.30
N LEU A 68 -4.95 2.91 9.58
CA LEU A 68 -4.11 2.95 8.38
C LEU A 68 -4.89 2.83 7.07
N LEU A 69 -6.22 2.73 7.12
CA LEU A 69 -7.02 2.68 5.90
C LEU A 69 -7.00 4.02 5.17
N ALA A 70 -6.82 3.97 3.85
CA ALA A 70 -6.86 5.13 2.96
C ALA A 70 -8.24 5.33 2.30
N VAL A 71 -9.28 4.73 2.87
CA VAL A 71 -10.69 4.78 2.44
C VAL A 71 -11.59 4.75 3.67
N SER A 72 -12.84 5.18 3.51
CA SER A 72 -13.85 5.09 4.56
C SER A 72 -14.30 3.64 4.78
N ALA A 73 -14.88 3.35 5.95
CA ALA A 73 -15.37 2.01 6.28
C ALA A 73 -16.47 1.51 5.31
N GLY A 74 -17.26 2.42 4.73
CA GLY A 74 -18.31 2.07 3.77
C GLY A 74 -17.79 1.60 2.40
N GLU A 75 -16.51 1.86 2.10
CA GLU A 75 -15.86 1.37 0.88
C GLU A 75 -15.27 -0.04 1.06
N LEU A 76 -15.22 -0.55 2.30
CA LEU A 76 -14.69 -1.87 2.61
C LEU A 76 -15.74 -2.95 2.35
N VAL A 77 -15.33 -4.00 1.66
CA VAL A 77 -16.15 -5.19 1.42
C VAL A 77 -15.56 -6.44 2.09
N ARG A 78 -14.38 -6.33 2.69
CA ARG A 78 -13.73 -7.40 3.45
C ARG A 78 -12.78 -6.85 4.50
N ILE A 79 -12.73 -7.52 5.64
CA ILE A 79 -11.72 -7.35 6.67
C ILE A 79 -11.08 -8.72 6.94
N GLN A 80 -9.76 -8.75 7.06
CA GLN A 80 -9.01 -9.93 7.50
C GLN A 80 -8.09 -9.55 8.65
N ALA A 81 -7.89 -10.48 9.57
CA ALA A 81 -7.01 -10.31 10.69
C ALA A 81 -6.01 -11.47 10.72
N SER A 82 -4.73 -11.18 10.86
CA SER A 82 -3.74 -12.23 11.15
C SER A 82 -3.71 -12.49 12.66
N SER A 83 -3.51 -13.76 13.04
CA SER A 83 -3.30 -14.17 14.43
C SER A 83 -1.99 -13.57 14.93
N GLY A 84 -2.05 -12.36 15.48
CA GLY A 84 -0.89 -11.68 16.02
C GLY A 84 -0.25 -12.52 17.13
N THR A 85 0.99 -12.99 16.93
CA THR A 85 1.69 -13.85 17.90
C THR A 85 2.03 -13.16 19.24
N LYS A 86 1.84 -11.83 19.35
CA LYS A 86 2.20 -11.02 20.52
C LYS A 86 1.13 -9.96 20.86
N GLY A 87 -0.16 -10.31 20.83
CA GLY A 87 -1.25 -9.42 21.27
C GLY A 87 -2.26 -9.05 20.18
N LYS A 88 -2.62 -7.75 20.08
CA LYS A 88 -3.67 -7.27 19.15
C LYS A 88 -3.40 -7.75 17.71
N PRO A 89 -4.40 -8.34 17.03
CA PRO A 89 -4.23 -8.84 15.67
C PRO A 89 -3.99 -7.69 14.70
N ASN A 90 -3.22 -7.95 13.64
CA ASN A 90 -3.07 -6.98 12.56
C ASN A 90 -4.26 -7.13 11.61
N VAL A 91 -4.98 -6.03 11.40
CA VAL A 91 -6.19 -5.99 10.58
C VAL A 91 -5.87 -5.35 9.22
N ALA A 92 -6.36 -5.98 8.15
CA ALA A 92 -6.32 -5.47 6.79
C ALA A 92 -7.74 -5.35 6.25
N GLY A 93 -8.05 -4.22 5.61
CA GLY A 93 -9.31 -3.96 4.93
C GLY A 93 -9.13 -3.95 3.42
N TYR A 94 -10.15 -4.38 2.68
CA TYR A 94 -10.11 -4.47 1.22
C TYR A 94 -11.38 -3.88 0.61
N THR A 95 -11.19 -3.05 -0.42
CA THR A 95 -12.25 -2.58 -1.32
C THR A 95 -12.58 -3.64 -2.36
N LYS A 96 -13.68 -3.46 -3.12
CA LYS A 96 -14.04 -4.37 -4.21
C LYS A 96 -12.91 -4.50 -5.25
N GLN A 97 -12.26 -3.37 -5.56
CA GLN A 97 -11.15 -3.31 -6.51
C GLN A 97 -9.92 -4.06 -6.00
N ASP A 98 -9.60 -3.97 -4.72
CA ASP A 98 -8.48 -4.71 -4.12
C ASP A 98 -8.70 -6.23 -4.25
N LEU A 99 -9.95 -6.69 -4.07
CA LEU A 99 -10.28 -8.10 -4.21
C LEU A 99 -10.22 -8.59 -5.65
N SER A 100 -10.66 -7.77 -6.61
CA SER A 100 -10.52 -8.07 -8.04
C SER A 100 -9.05 -8.18 -8.44
N LEU A 101 -8.22 -7.24 -8.00
CA LEU A 101 -6.78 -7.27 -8.25
C LEU A 101 -6.13 -8.50 -7.62
N TRP A 102 -6.48 -8.81 -6.37
CA TRP A 102 -5.95 -9.98 -5.68
C TRP A 102 -6.30 -11.28 -6.42
N ALA A 103 -7.56 -11.44 -6.84
CA ALA A 103 -7.99 -12.61 -7.60
C ALA A 103 -7.21 -12.74 -8.93
N GLU A 104 -7.01 -11.64 -9.65
CA GLU A 104 -6.26 -11.62 -10.91
C GLU A 104 -4.80 -12.05 -10.70
N VAL A 105 -4.12 -11.52 -9.68
CA VAL A 105 -2.72 -11.89 -9.37
C VAL A 105 -2.62 -13.36 -8.97
N CYS A 106 -3.52 -13.85 -8.11
CA CYS A 106 -3.54 -15.26 -7.73
C CYS A 106 -3.79 -16.20 -8.92
N ALA A 107 -4.71 -15.85 -9.82
CA ALA A 107 -4.98 -16.64 -11.01
C ALA A 107 -3.73 -16.78 -11.89
N ARG A 108 -2.97 -15.69 -12.08
CA ARG A 108 -1.70 -15.75 -12.83
C ARG A 108 -0.65 -16.61 -12.14
N SER A 109 -0.53 -16.53 -10.82
CA SER A 109 0.42 -17.36 -10.06
C SER A 109 0.08 -18.85 -10.07
N LEU A 110 -1.19 -19.22 -10.21
CA LEU A 110 -1.63 -20.62 -10.27
C LEU A 110 -1.56 -21.21 -11.69
N ALA A 111 -1.59 -20.36 -12.72
CA ALA A 111 -1.49 -20.77 -14.11
C ALA A 111 -0.05 -20.76 -14.65
N ALA A 112 0.93 -20.36 -13.84
CA ALA A 112 2.35 -20.25 -14.18
C ALA A 112 3.11 -21.57 -14.05
#